data_AF-A0A388JK47-F1
#
_entry.id   AF-A0A388JK47-F1
#
_cell.length_a   1.000
_cell.length_b   1.000
_cell.length_c   1.000
_cell.angle_alpha   90.00
_cell.angle_beta   90.00
_cell.angle_gamma   90.00
#
_symmetry.space_group_name_H-M   'P 1'
#
loop_
_entity.id
_entity.type
_entity.pdbx_description
1 polymer ?
#
loop_
_entity_poly.entity_id
_entity_poly.type
_entity_poly.pdbx_seq_one_letter_code
_entity_poly.pdbx_strand_id
1 'polypeptide(L)'
;MAGVEEVVREIVGGKTVVVQETKVDRHCHPRGRMDFSPDTADLHSRVYYVLGEGTLAMKIDGGFEYNKEGNLVDVILNVKKLLEVVPDEWRLPERDVVGDIVRYLVSAIADEQMAALHGSAFYVAHMQPPLRGRQYLHGAVQSWVRKTI
;
A
#
# COMPACT_ATOMS: atom_id res chain seq x y z
N MET A 1 -15.88 15.82 3.53
CA MET A 1 -15.38 15.43 4.87
C MET A 1 -13.91 15.78 4.90
N ALA A 2 -13.49 16.72 5.77
CA ALA A 2 -12.09 17.10 5.87
C ALA A 2 -11.30 15.92 6.47
N GLY A 3 -10.23 15.47 5.79
CA GLY A 3 -9.32 14.46 6.33
C GLY A 3 -9.26 13.11 5.62
N VAL A 4 -9.98 12.91 4.50
CA VAL A 4 -9.88 11.70 3.68
C VAL A 4 -9.62 12.09 2.22
N GLU A 5 -8.69 11.41 1.55
CA GLU A 5 -8.33 11.63 0.15
C GLU A 5 -8.34 10.31 -0.63
N GLU A 6 -8.95 10.31 -1.81
CA GLU A 6 -8.87 9.18 -2.72
C GLU A 6 -7.50 9.17 -3.41
N VAL A 7 -6.76 8.07 -3.26
CA VAL A 7 -5.42 7.92 -3.83
C VAL A 7 -5.39 6.93 -5.00
N VAL A 8 -6.34 5.98 -5.02
CA VAL A 8 -6.48 5.00 -6.10
C VAL A 8 -7.95 4.76 -6.37
N ARG A 9 -8.33 4.66 -7.65
CA ARG A 9 -9.61 4.15 -8.12
C ARG A 9 -9.39 3.25 -9.32
N GLU A 10 -9.72 1.97 -9.16
CA GLU A 10 -9.44 0.94 -10.17
C GLU A 10 -10.53 -0.12 -10.26
N ILE A 11 -10.52 -0.87 -11.36
CA ILE A 11 -11.33 -2.08 -11.52
C ILE A 11 -10.47 -3.32 -11.22
N VAL A 12 -10.79 -4.01 -10.12
CA VAL A 12 -10.07 -5.20 -9.65
C VAL A 12 -11.04 -6.35 -9.50
N GLY A 13 -10.79 -7.47 -10.19
CA GLY A 13 -11.70 -8.62 -10.17
C GLY A 13 -13.13 -8.28 -10.66
N GLY A 14 -13.27 -7.30 -11.56
CA GLY A 14 -14.56 -6.83 -12.07
C GLY A 14 -15.34 -5.90 -11.13
N LYS A 15 -14.74 -5.49 -10.01
CA LYS A 15 -15.33 -4.59 -9.03
C LYS A 15 -14.57 -3.28 -8.96
N THR A 16 -15.28 -2.18 -8.70
CA THR A 16 -14.69 -0.90 -8.37
C THR A 16 -14.05 -0.99 -7.00
N VAL A 17 -12.74 -0.75 -6.96
CA VAL A 17 -11.97 -0.61 -5.73
C VAL A 17 -11.47 0.82 -5.61
N VAL A 18 -11.70 1.41 -4.45
CA VAL A 18 -11.20 2.73 -4.09
C VAL A 18 -10.27 2.58 -2.89
N VAL A 19 -9.07 3.14 -2.97
CA VAL A 19 -8.18 3.28 -1.82
C VAL A 19 -8.21 4.72 -1.37
N GLN A 20 -8.50 4.92 -0.08
CA GLN A 20 -8.58 6.23 0.55
C GLN A 20 -7.53 6.34 1.62
N GLU A 21 -6.81 7.46 1.65
CA GLU A 21 -5.90 7.82 2.73
C GLU A 21 -6.62 8.69 3.77
N THR A 22 -6.39 8.41 5.05
CA THR A 22 -6.81 9.28 6.16
C THR A 22 -5.68 10.23 6.53
N LYS A 23 -5.84 11.53 6.21
CA LYS A 23 -4.85 12.59 6.55
C LYS A 23 -4.72 12.84 8.05
N VAL A 24 -5.75 12.49 8.83
CA VAL A 24 -5.74 12.65 10.29
C VAL A 24 -4.71 11.73 10.96
N ASP A 25 -4.41 10.58 10.34
CA ASP A 25 -3.45 9.61 10.86
C ASP A 25 -2.04 9.79 10.28
N ARG A 26 -1.80 10.82 9.45
CA ARG A 26 -0.47 11.11 8.89
C ARG A 26 0.52 11.44 10.02
N HIS A 27 1.74 10.91 9.91
CA HIS A 27 2.85 11.12 10.87
C HIS A 27 2.56 10.64 12.30
N CYS A 28 1.59 9.75 12.48
CA CYS A 28 1.46 9.00 13.73
C CYS A 28 2.59 7.96 13.85
N HIS A 29 2.76 7.33 15.02
CA HIS A 29 3.68 6.20 15.11
C HIS A 29 3.21 5.07 14.17
N PRO A 30 4.05 4.55 13.27
CA PRO A 30 3.67 3.48 12.35
C PRO A 30 3.18 2.25 13.13
N ARG A 31 2.09 1.63 12.68
CA ARG A 31 1.45 0.48 13.34
C ARG A 31 1.73 -0.81 12.59
N GLY A 32 2.05 -1.87 13.32
CA GLY A 32 2.36 -3.18 12.74
C GLY A 32 3.86 -3.45 12.67
N ARG A 33 4.29 -4.35 11.78
CA ARG A 33 5.69 -4.68 11.58
C ARG A 33 6.37 -3.54 10.84
N MET A 34 7.46 -3.02 11.39
CA MET A 34 8.16 -1.82 10.93
C MET A 34 9.65 -2.07 11.10
N ASP A 35 10.20 -2.88 10.22
CA ASP A 35 11.60 -3.31 10.26
C ASP A 35 12.49 -2.32 9.47
N PHE A 36 12.35 -1.03 9.74
CA PHE A 36 13.17 0.01 9.11
C PHE A 36 14.59 0.03 9.65
N SER A 37 15.51 0.65 8.91
CA SER A 37 16.90 0.80 9.33
C SER A 37 16.98 1.58 10.65
N PRO A 38 17.84 1.19 11.62
CA PRO A 38 18.07 2.00 12.82
C PRO A 38 18.65 3.39 12.50
N ASP A 39 19.21 3.57 11.30
CA ASP A 39 19.75 4.84 10.81
C ASP A 39 18.71 5.70 10.06
N THR A 40 17.42 5.36 10.16
CA THR A 40 16.30 6.11 9.55
C THR A 40 16.38 7.59 9.94
N ALA A 41 16.47 8.47 8.95
CA ALA A 41 16.56 9.91 9.18
C ALA A 41 15.19 10.53 9.50
N ASP A 42 14.15 10.10 8.78
CA ASP A 42 12.78 10.50 9.04
C ASP A 42 11.81 9.35 8.68
N LEU A 43 10.75 9.23 9.47
CA LEU A 43 9.79 8.13 9.39
C LEU A 43 8.37 8.70 9.39
N HIS A 44 7.67 8.53 8.28
CA HIS A 44 6.26 8.92 8.19
C HIS A 44 5.37 7.69 8.24
N SER A 45 4.17 7.86 8.79
CA SER A 45 3.11 6.86 8.67
C SER A 45 1.91 7.41 7.93
N ARG A 46 1.21 6.51 7.25
CA ARG A 46 -0.06 6.77 6.57
C ARG A 46 -1.00 5.59 6.77
N VAL A 47 -2.29 5.87 6.82
CA VAL A 47 -3.33 4.83 6.94
C VAL A 47 -4.23 4.89 5.72
N TYR A 48 -4.40 3.74 5.09
CA TYR A 48 -5.26 3.59 3.94
C TYR A 48 -6.43 2.64 4.25
N TYR A 49 -7.60 2.99 3.75
CA TYR A 49 -8.80 2.18 3.76
C TYR A 49 -9.18 1.80 2.34
N VAL A 50 -9.47 0.52 2.14
CA VAL A 50 -9.85 -0.02 0.83
C VAL A 50 -11.33 -0.30 0.82
N LEU A 51 -12.05 0.31 -0.10
CA LEU A 51 -13.47 0.10 -0.33
C LEU A 51 -13.67 -0.70 -1.62
N GLY A 52 -14.33 -1.86 -1.53
CA GLY A 52 -14.81 -2.60 -2.70
C GLY A 52 -16.31 -2.40 -2.84
N GLU A 53 -16.77 -1.87 -3.98
CA GLU A 53 -18.19 -1.51 -4.19
C GLU A 53 -18.78 -0.65 -3.04
N GLY A 54 -17.99 0.32 -2.57
CA GLY A 54 -18.38 1.21 -1.47
C GLY A 54 -18.35 0.59 -0.06
N THR A 55 -17.97 -0.69 0.06
CA THR A 55 -17.90 -1.40 1.35
C THR A 55 -16.46 -1.48 1.84
N LEU A 56 -16.22 -1.08 3.09
CA LEU A 56 -14.88 -1.12 3.71
C LEU A 56 -14.36 -2.56 3.85
N ALA A 57 -13.42 -2.94 2.99
CA ALA A 57 -12.95 -4.32 2.84
C ALA A 57 -11.60 -4.57 3.52
N MET A 58 -10.70 -3.59 3.50
CA MET A 58 -9.33 -3.73 4.04
C MET A 58 -8.83 -2.43 4.66
N LYS A 59 -7.80 -2.58 5.50
CA LYS A 59 -6.98 -1.49 6.04
C LYS A 59 -5.52 -1.77 5.71
N ILE A 60 -4.76 -0.74 5.34
CA ILE A 60 -3.32 -0.82 5.11
C ILE A 60 -2.64 0.26 5.95
N ASP A 61 -1.79 -0.15 6.90
CA ASP A 61 -0.93 0.75 7.65
C ASP A 61 0.43 0.82 6.94
N GLY A 62 0.79 2.00 6.43
CA GLY A 62 2.03 2.24 5.71
C GLY A 62 3.06 3.00 6.54
N GLY A 63 4.29 2.53 6.57
CA GLY A 63 5.47 3.27 7.03
C GLY A 63 6.35 3.68 5.85
N PHE A 64 6.97 4.85 5.94
CA PHE A 64 7.75 5.48 4.88
C PHE A 64 9.07 5.99 5.45
N GLU A 65 10.18 5.38 5.07
CA GLU A 65 11.52 5.79 5.46
C GLU A 65 12.09 6.76 4.44
N TYR A 66 12.60 7.89 4.94
CA TYR A 66 13.31 8.89 4.14
C TYR A 66 14.78 8.96 4.56
N ASN A 67 15.65 9.16 3.58
CA ASN A 67 17.06 9.41 3.82
C ASN A 67 17.32 10.88 4.21
N LYS A 68 18.58 11.23 4.46
CA LYS A 68 18.97 12.58 4.91
C LYS A 68 18.73 13.67 3.86
N GLU A 69 18.66 13.30 2.59
CA GLU A 69 18.33 14.19 1.47
C GLU A 69 16.81 14.38 1.30
N GLY A 70 15.99 13.72 2.13
CA GLY A 70 14.54 13.78 2.07
C GLY A 70 13.93 12.89 0.97
N ASN A 71 14.69 11.93 0.44
CA ASN A 71 14.19 10.99 -0.56
C ASN A 71 13.61 9.75 0.11
N LEU A 72 12.46 9.28 -0.39
CA LEU A 72 11.84 8.03 0.02
C LEU A 72 12.73 6.84 -0.38
N VAL A 73 13.10 6.00 0.58
CA VAL A 73 13.97 4.83 0.38
C VAL A 73 13.30 3.49 0.69
N ASP A 74 12.37 3.43 1.65
CA ASP A 74 11.67 2.18 1.99
C ASP A 74 10.20 2.44 2.33
N VAL A 75 9.34 1.49 1.95
CA VAL A 75 7.90 1.49 2.20
C VAL A 75 7.47 0.14 2.76
N ILE A 76 7.04 0.14 4.02
CA ILE A 76 6.50 -1.07 4.66
C ILE A 76 4.98 -0.94 4.75
N LEU A 77 4.26 -1.89 4.14
CA LEU A 77 2.80 -1.93 4.14
C LEU A 77 2.29 -3.10 4.98
N ASN A 78 1.54 -2.83 6.03
CA ASN A 78 0.86 -3.86 6.82
C ASN A 78 -0.60 -3.97 6.37
N VAL A 79 -0.93 -5.06 5.70
CA VAL A 79 -2.22 -5.27 5.03
C VAL A 79 -3.13 -6.13 5.90
N LYS A 80 -4.29 -5.60 6.26
CA LYS A 80 -5.29 -6.26 7.09
C LYS A 80 -6.62 -6.36 6.34
N LYS A 81 -7.17 -7.57 6.21
CA LYS A 81 -8.57 -7.75 5.77
C LYS A 81 -9.52 -7.37 6.91
N LEU A 82 -10.65 -6.77 6.57
CA LEU A 82 -11.70 -6.41 7.53
C LEU A 82 -13.01 -7.19 7.30
N LEU A 83 -13.23 -7.70 6.09
CA LEU A 83 -14.44 -8.42 5.72
C LEU A 83 -14.13 -9.71 4.94
N GLU A 84 -15.07 -10.65 4.99
CA GLU A 84 -15.00 -11.96 4.31
C GLU A 84 -15.06 -11.86 2.77
N VAL A 85 -15.46 -10.72 2.23
CA VAL A 85 -15.43 -10.48 0.77
C VAL A 85 -14.00 -10.50 0.20
N VAL A 86 -12.99 -10.32 1.06
CA VAL A 86 -11.57 -10.40 0.68
C VAL A 86 -11.10 -11.84 0.87
N PRO A 87 -10.61 -12.51 -0.19
CA PRO A 87 -10.13 -13.88 -0.11
C PRO A 87 -8.91 -14.02 0.81
N ASP A 88 -8.99 -14.94 1.78
CA ASP A 88 -7.90 -15.26 2.71
C ASP A 88 -6.65 -15.68 1.98
N GLU A 89 -6.77 -16.70 1.14
CA GLU A 89 -5.64 -17.26 0.41
C GLU A 89 -5.71 -16.82 -1.04
N TRP A 90 -4.54 -16.53 -1.61
CA TRP A 90 -4.38 -16.48 -3.05
C TRP A 90 -3.47 -17.62 -3.48
N ARG A 91 -3.85 -18.30 -4.55
CA ARG A 91 -3.05 -19.35 -5.20
C ARG A 91 -3.25 -19.22 -6.72
N LEU A 92 -2.20 -19.48 -7.48
CA LEU A 92 -2.31 -19.60 -8.93
C LEU A 92 -3.29 -20.73 -9.29
N PRO A 93 -4.13 -20.57 -10.33
CA PRO A 93 -4.11 -19.52 -11.36
C PRO A 93 -5.07 -18.34 -11.10
N GLU A 94 -5.65 -18.22 -9.91
CA GLU A 94 -6.61 -17.16 -9.63
C GLU A 94 -5.98 -15.77 -9.69
N ARG A 95 -6.77 -14.74 -9.98
CA ARG A 95 -6.29 -13.34 -9.95
C ARG A 95 -6.11 -12.89 -8.50
N ASP A 96 -4.95 -12.35 -8.15
CA ASP A 96 -4.76 -11.80 -6.81
C ASP A 96 -5.34 -10.39 -6.68
N VAL A 97 -6.61 -10.30 -6.27
CA VAL A 97 -7.28 -9.03 -5.98
C VAL A 97 -6.53 -8.19 -4.92
N VAL A 98 -6.00 -8.81 -3.87
CA VAL A 98 -5.26 -8.10 -2.81
C VAL A 98 -3.93 -7.61 -3.35
N GLY A 99 -3.21 -8.47 -4.07
CA GLY A 99 -1.95 -8.13 -4.71
C GLY A 99 -2.06 -6.99 -5.72
N ASP A 100 -3.13 -6.98 -6.53
CA ASP A 100 -3.40 -5.88 -7.46
C ASP A 100 -3.62 -4.56 -6.70
N ILE A 101 -4.43 -4.55 -5.65
CA ILE A 101 -4.69 -3.36 -4.83
C ILE A 101 -3.40 -2.81 -4.22
N VAL A 102 -2.56 -3.69 -3.66
CA VAL A 102 -1.26 -3.30 -3.10
C VAL A 102 -0.36 -2.69 -4.18
N ARG A 103 -0.31 -3.28 -5.38
CA ARG A 103 0.48 -2.75 -6.51
C ARG A 103 -0.02 -1.39 -6.96
N TYR A 104 -1.34 -1.18 -7.05
CA TYR A 104 -1.90 0.13 -7.39
C TYR A 104 -1.57 1.19 -6.35
N LEU A 105 -1.63 0.84 -5.06
CA LEU A 105 -1.23 1.76 -3.99
C LEU A 105 0.26 2.11 -4.08
N VAL A 106 1.15 1.13 -4.30
CA VAL A 106 2.59 1.39 -4.49
C VAL A 106 2.85 2.26 -5.71
N SER A 107 2.11 2.05 -6.81
CA SER A 107 2.19 2.91 -8.00
C SER A 107 1.81 4.35 -7.66
N ALA A 108 0.69 4.57 -6.96
CA ALA A 108 0.26 5.90 -6.57
C ALA A 108 1.26 6.59 -5.63
N ILE A 109 1.88 5.84 -4.71
CA ILE A 109 2.97 6.33 -3.86
C ILE A 109 4.16 6.77 -4.71
N ALA A 110 4.56 5.97 -5.70
CA ALA A 110 5.66 6.30 -6.60
C ALA A 110 5.37 7.57 -7.42
N ASP A 111 4.15 7.72 -7.93
CA ASP A 111 3.71 8.89 -8.67
C ASP A 111 3.71 10.15 -7.79
N GLU A 112 3.19 10.05 -6.57
CA GLU A 112 3.18 11.15 -5.60
C GLU A 112 4.62 11.58 -5.24
N GLN A 113 5.52 10.61 -5.07
CA GLN A 113 6.89 10.83 -4.62
C GLN A 113 7.89 10.96 -5.76
N MET A 114 7.45 11.09 -7.02
CA MET A 114 8.32 11.02 -8.20
C MET A 114 9.54 11.96 -8.14
N ALA A 115 9.40 13.14 -7.56
CA ALA A 115 10.49 14.12 -7.41
C ALA A 115 11.45 13.83 -6.24
N ALA A 116 11.03 13.00 -5.28
CA ALA A 116 11.75 12.67 -4.06
C ALA A 116 11.86 11.14 -3.87
N LEU A 117 11.82 10.37 -4.95
CA LEU A 117 11.93 8.91 -4.92
C LEU A 117 13.39 8.52 -5.12
N HIS A 118 13.98 7.80 -4.16
CA HIS A 118 15.32 7.28 -4.33
C HIS A 118 15.34 6.23 -5.45
N GLY A 119 16.39 6.21 -6.29
CA GLY A 119 16.48 5.30 -7.43
C GLY A 119 16.50 3.80 -7.07
N SER A 120 16.70 3.48 -5.80
CA SER A 120 16.64 2.11 -5.25
C SER A 120 15.52 1.94 -4.21
N ALA A 121 14.50 2.80 -4.22
CA ALA A 121 13.41 2.72 -3.26
C ALA A 121 12.72 1.36 -3.33
N PHE A 122 12.51 0.74 -2.18
CA PHE A 122 11.96 -0.61 -2.07
C PHE A 122 10.66 -0.60 -1.27
N TYR A 123 9.80 -1.59 -1.49
CA TYR A 123 8.63 -1.82 -0.66
C TYR A 123 8.51 -3.29 -0.27
N VAL A 124 7.91 -3.52 0.89
CA VAL A 124 7.47 -4.84 1.34
C VAL A 124 6.06 -4.76 1.92
N ALA A 125 5.19 -5.68 1.51
CA ALA A 125 3.85 -5.81 2.06
C ALA A 125 3.75 -7.03 2.97
N HIS A 126 3.45 -6.79 4.23
CA HIS A 126 3.17 -7.79 5.25
C HIS A 126 1.67 -8.07 5.34
N MET A 127 1.28 -9.29 5.01
CA MET A 127 -0.10 -9.75 5.14
C MET A 127 -0.37 -10.16 6.59
N GLN A 128 -1.37 -9.54 7.22
CA GLN A 128 -1.85 -9.99 8.53
C GLN A 128 -2.74 -11.22 8.36
N PRO A 129 -2.69 -12.20 9.28
CA PRO A 129 -3.65 -13.30 9.29
C PRO A 129 -5.10 -12.77 9.20
N PRO A 130 -5.97 -13.39 8.39
CA PRO A 130 -5.82 -14.67 7.68
C PRO A 130 -5.21 -14.58 6.27
N LEU A 131 -4.73 -13.42 5.80
CA LEU A 131 -4.23 -13.25 4.44
C LEU A 131 -2.94 -14.07 4.20
N ARG A 132 -2.96 -14.98 3.22
CA ARG A 132 -1.86 -15.92 2.91
C ARG A 132 -1.56 -16.01 1.41
N GLY A 133 -0.40 -16.59 1.08
CA GLY A 133 0.03 -16.87 -0.29
C GLY A 133 0.67 -15.70 -1.04
N ARG A 134 0.83 -14.54 -0.39
CA ARG A 134 1.22 -13.28 -1.03
C ARG A 134 2.59 -12.77 -0.59
N GLN A 135 3.50 -13.68 -0.23
CA GLN A 135 4.87 -13.34 0.16
C GLN A 135 5.67 -12.67 -0.96
N TYR A 136 5.20 -12.74 -2.20
CA TYR A 136 5.83 -12.09 -3.36
C TYR A 136 5.58 -10.58 -3.45
N LEU A 137 4.74 -9.99 -2.58
CA LEU A 137 4.39 -8.57 -2.61
C LEU A 137 5.50 -7.72 -1.98
N HIS A 138 6.64 -7.68 -2.65
CA HIS A 138 7.77 -6.80 -2.36
C HIS A 138 8.49 -6.47 -3.68
N GLY A 139 9.29 -5.40 -3.69
CA GLY A 139 10.03 -5.02 -4.89
C GLY A 139 10.36 -3.53 -4.92
N ALA A 140 10.74 -3.04 -6.10
CA ALA A 140 10.97 -1.61 -6.29
C ALA A 140 9.66 -0.82 -6.16
N VAL A 141 9.74 0.35 -5.53
CA VAL A 141 8.69 1.38 -5.57
C VAL A 141 8.78 2.02 -6.96
N GLN A 142 7.79 1.76 -7.81
CA GLN A 142 7.77 2.29 -9.16
C GLN A 142 6.34 2.50 -9.64
N SER A 143 6.16 3.49 -10.51
CA SER A 143 4.90 3.73 -11.19
C SER A 143 4.61 2.61 -12.20
N TRP A 144 3.40 2.09 -12.17
CA TRP A 144 2.91 1.13 -13.14
C TRP A 144 2.20 1.87 -14.27
N VAL A 145 2.93 2.15 -15.35
CA VAL A 145 2.32 2.66 -16.58
C VAL A 145 1.37 1.59 -17.13
N ARG A 146 0.08 1.91 -17.20
CA ARG A 146 -0.91 1.04 -17.84
C ARG A 146 -0.46 0.76 -19.28
N LYS A 147 -0.27 -0.51 -19.63
CA LYS A 147 -0.39 -0.90 -21.04
C LYS A 147 -1.86 -0.79 -21.38
N THR A 148 -2.24 0.28 -22.08
CA THR A 148 -3.50 0.30 -22.81
C THR A 148 -3.44 -0.87 -23.79
N ILE A 149 -4.30 -1.87 -23.59
CA ILE A 149 -4.55 -2.93 -24.56
C ILE A 149 -5.62 -2.42 -25.52
#